data_AF-A0A0Q4GXM0-F1
#
_entry.id   AF-A0A0Q4GXM0-F1
#
_cell.length_a   1.000
_cell.length_b   1.000
_cell.length_c   1.000
_cell.angle_alpha   90.00
_cell.angle_beta   90.00
_cell.angle_gamma   90.00
#
_symmetry.space_group_name_H-M   'P 1'
#
loop_
_entity.id
_entity.type
_entity.pdbx_description
1 polymer ?
#
loop_
_entity_poly.entity_id
_entity_poly.type
_entity_poly.pdbx_seq_one_letter_code
_entity_poly.pdbx_strand_id
1 'polypeptide(L)' 'MSISDWARRHGFAPKLVYSILEGRRRCARGQSHRIAILLDLKDGELDDIAQRGGGSPVRRAAADDARV' A
#
# COMPACT_ATOMS: atom_id res chain seq x y z
N MET A 1 12.29 4.69 -8.52
CA MET A 1 11.50 4.60 -7.27
C MET A 1 11.03 3.16 -7.10
N SER A 2 11.27 2.51 -5.96
CA SER A 2 10.86 1.11 -5.75
C SER A 2 9.39 1.02 -5.28
N ILE A 3 8.74 -0.13 -5.51
CA ILE A 3 7.39 -0.40 -4.97
C ILE A 3 7.36 -0.35 -3.44
N SER A 4 8.43 -0.83 -2.79
CA SER A 4 8.59 -0.75 -1.34
C SER A 4 8.67 0.69 -0.84
N ASP A 5 9.38 1.57 -1.55
CA ASP A 5 9.46 3.00 -1.20
C ASP A 5 8.14 3.72 -1.45
N TRP A 6 7.46 3.41 -2.56
CA TRP A 6 6.12 3.91 -2.83
C TRP A 6 5.16 3.51 -1.71
N ALA A 7 5.12 2.22 -1.36
CA ALA A 7 4.24 1.70 -0.32
C ALA A 7 4.48 2.40 1.02
N ARG A 8 5.74 2.58 1.43
CA ARG A 8 6.10 3.29 2.67
C ARG A 8 5.65 4.75 2.66
N ARG A 9 5.85 5.48 1.54
CA ARG A 9 5.41 6.88 1.40
C ARG A 9 3.89 7.03 1.51
N HIS A 10 3.14 6.04 1.05
CA HIS A 10 1.68 6.00 1.11
C HIS A 10 1.12 5.28 2.37
N GLY A 11 1.98 4.79 3.27
CA GLY A 11 1.56 4.12 4.51
C GLY A 11 1.03 2.69 4.31
N PHE A 12 1.36 2.04 3.20
CA PHE A 12 1.00 0.65 2.91
C PHE A 12 2.14 -0.32 3.16
N ALA A 13 1.80 -1.57 3.48
CA ALA A 13 2.77 -2.66 3.53
C ALA A 13 3.21 -3.05 2.10
N PRO A 14 4.52 -3.14 1.78
CA PRO A 14 5.00 -3.53 0.46
C PRO A 14 4.42 -4.86 -0.02
N LYS A 15 4.34 -5.85 0.88
CA LYS A 15 3.74 -7.17 0.59
C LYS A 15 2.28 -7.07 0.15
N LEU A 16 1.52 -6.15 0.75
CA LEU A 16 0.14 -5.91 0.34
C LEU A 16 0.09 -5.36 -1.08
N VAL A 17 0.93 -4.37 -1.40
CA VAL A 17 1.01 -3.77 -2.75
C VAL A 17 1.37 -4.82 -3.80
N TYR A 18 2.36 -5.67 -3.53
CA TYR A 18 2.70 -6.79 -4.42
C TYR A 18 1.52 -7.74 -4.64
N SER A 19 0.76 -8.10 -3.59
CA SER A 19 -0.43 -8.95 -3.76
C SER A 19 -1.55 -8.31 -4.60
N ILE A 20 -1.60 -6.98 -4.69
CA ILE A 20 -2.51 -6.26 -5.60
C ILE A 20 -2.00 -6.34 -7.04
N LEU A 21 -0.71 -6.06 -7.24
CA LEU A 21 -0.06 -6.15 -8.56
C LEU A 21 -0.12 -7.57 -9.15
N GLU A 22 -0.03 -8.59 -8.31
CA GLU A 22 -0.20 -9.99 -8.71
C GLU A 22 -1.67 -10.36 -9.05
N GLY A 23 -2.64 -9.47 -8.80
CA GLY A 23 -4.06 -9.73 -9.08
C GLY A 23 -4.72 -10.78 -8.18
N ARG A 24 -4.07 -11.20 -7.08
CA ARG A 24 -4.59 -12.27 -6.19
C ARG A 24 -5.83 -11.85 -5.37
N ARG A 25 -6.26 -10.59 -5.45
CA ARG A 25 -7.36 -10.01 -4.66
C ARG A 25 -8.30 -9.21 -5.54
N ARG A 26 -9.62 -9.29 -5.26
CA ARG A 26 -10.65 -8.50 -5.98
C ARG A 26 -10.62 -6.99 -5.72
N CYS A 27 -9.78 -6.51 -4.79
CA CYS A 27 -9.59 -5.08 -4.49
C CYS A 27 -10.90 -4.28 -4.33
N ALA A 28 -11.90 -4.90 -3.70
CA ALA A 28 -13.27 -4.36 -3.67
C ALA A 28 -13.49 -3.28 -2.58
N ARG A 29 -12.72 -3.30 -1.49
CA ARG A 29 -12.82 -2.32 -0.38
C ARG A 29 -11.53 -2.25 0.44
N GLY A 30 -11.43 -1.26 1.32
CA GLY A 30 -10.33 -1.09 2.27
C GLY A 30 -8.99 -0.78 1.60
N GLN A 31 -7.87 -1.13 2.24
CA GLN A 31 -6.53 -0.76 1.73
C GLN A 31 -6.23 -1.30 0.33
N SER A 32 -6.69 -2.53 0.01
CA SER A 32 -6.50 -3.11 -1.33
C SER A 32 -7.20 -2.31 -2.43
N HIS A 33 -8.37 -1.75 -2.16
CA HIS A 33 -9.08 -0.87 -3.10
C HIS A 33 -8.33 0.45 -3.30
N ARG A 34 -7.90 1.09 -2.21
CA ARG A 34 -7.15 2.35 -2.27
C ARG A 34 -5.84 2.20 -3.03
N ILE A 35 -5.10 1.11 -2.80
CA ILE A 35 -3.87 0.81 -3.53
C ILE A 35 -4.16 0.67 -5.02
N ALA A 36 -5.24 -0.02 -5.41
CA ALA A 36 -5.60 -0.18 -6.81
C ALA A 36 -5.93 1.15 -7.51
N ILE A 37 -6.64 2.07 -6.83
CA ILE A 37 -6.91 3.42 -7.35
C ILE A 37 -5.61 4.24 -7.45
N LEU A 38 -4.80 4.26 -6.39
CA LEU A 38 -3.55 5.04 -6.36
C LEU A 38 -2.49 4.56 -7.36
N LEU A 39 -2.57 3.30 -7.78
CA LEU A 39 -1.74 2.73 -8.83
C LEU A 39 -2.37 2.84 -10.22
N ASP A 40 -3.52 3.52 -10.35
CA ASP A 40 -4.25 3.69 -11.60
C ASP A 40 -4.69 2.35 -12.25
N LEU A 41 -4.88 1.32 -11.41
CA LEU A 41 -5.32 -0.02 -11.85
C LEU A 41 -6.84 -0.14 -11.91
N LYS A 42 -7.56 0.79 -11.28
CA LYS A 42 -9.01 0.79 -11.18
C LYS A 42 -9.55 2.20 -10.97
N ASP A 43 -10.56 2.57 -11.76
CA ASP A 43 -11.36 3.77 -11.52
C ASP A 43 -12.20 3.66 -10.23
N GLY A 44 -12.16 4.70 -9.42
CA GLY A 44 -12.95 4.81 -8.20
C GLY A 44 -12.48 5.92 -7.27
N GLU A 45 -13.30 6.22 -6.27
CA GLU A 45 -13.02 7.27 -5.30
C GLU A 45 -12.33 6.69 -4.05
N LEU A 46 -11.40 7.46 -3.48
CA LEU A 46 -10.74 7.12 -2.23
C LEU A 46 -11.72 7.34 -1.08
N ASP A 47 -12.41 6.30 -0.66
CA ASP A 47 -13.31 6.36 0.49
C ASP A 47 -12.49 6.61 1.79
N ASP A 48 -12.64 7.81 2.38
CA ASP A 48 -11.76 8.42 3.41
C ASP A 48 -11.74 7.70 4.77
N ILE A 49 -12.57 6.68 4.98
CA ILE A 49 -12.93 6.21 6.32
C ILE A 49 -11.80 5.47 7.07
N ALA A 50 -10.73 5.04 6.39
CA ALA A 50 -9.76 4.08 6.98
C ALA A 50 -8.33 4.58 7.16
N GLN A 51 -8.15 5.85 7.53
CA GLN A 51 -6.92 6.31 8.18
C GLN A 51 -6.94 6.14 9.72
N ARG A 52 -8.09 5.80 10.33
CA ARG A 52 -8.22 5.72 11.80
C ARG A 52 -8.03 4.34 12.43
N GLY A 53 -8.00 3.25 11.68
CA GLY A 53 -7.80 1.94 12.31
C GLY A 53 -7.74 0.77 11.34
N GLY A 54 -6.73 -0.08 11.52
CA GLY A 54 -6.70 -1.43 10.98
C GLY A 54 -5.72 -1.65 9.83
N GLY A 55 -4.46 -1.93 10.17
CA GLY A 55 -3.49 -2.41 9.20
C GLY A 55 -2.07 -2.50 9.74
N SER A 56 -1.86 -3.34 10.76
CA SER A 56 -0.59 -3.69 11.42
C SER A 56 0.31 -2.52 11.87
N PRO A 57 0.80 -2.50 13.12
CA PRO A 57 1.99 -1.73 13.40
C PRO A 57 3.10 -2.39 12.58
N VAL A 58 3.41 -1.86 11.39
CA VAL A 58 4.67 -2.15 10.73
C VAL A 58 5.68 -1.66 11.73
N ARG A 59 6.22 -2.60 12.51
CA ARG A 59 7.33 -2.38 13.43
C ARG A 59 8.31 -1.52 12.65
N ARG A 60 8.58 -0.31 13.16
CA ARG A 60 9.62 0.56 12.61
C ARG A 60 10.94 -0.22 12.74
N ALA A 61 11.28 -0.98 11.72
CA ALA A 61 12.63 -1.46 11.52
C ALA A 61 13.38 -0.29 10.90
N ALA A 62 14.05 0.46 11.78
CA ALA A 62 15.23 1.21 11.41
C ALA A 62 16.29 0.21 10.92
N ALA A 63 16.79 0.43 9.70
CA ALA A 63 18.05 -0.04 9.12
C ALA A 63 17.97 0.39 7.64
N ASP A 64 18.53 1.54 7.29
CA ASP A 64 19.94 1.69 6.90
C ASP A 64 20.25 0.82 5.67
N ASP A 65 20.35 1.46 4.50
CA ASP A 65 21.37 1.11 3.50
C ASP A 65 21.46 2.18 2.39
N ALA A 66 22.67 2.72 2.29
CA ALA A 66 23.37 3.13 1.07
C ALA A 66 22.68 4.06 0.06
N ARG A 67 23.19 5.29 -0.01
CA ARG A 67 23.87 5.73 -1.23
C ARG A 67 25.19 6.43 -0.88
N VAL A 68 26.25 5.87 -1.47
CA VAL A 68 27.60 6.39 -1.70
C VAL A 68 27.60 7.83 -2.20
#